data_AF-A0A6A6SRG8-F1
#
_entry.id   AF-A0A6A6SRG8-F1
#
_cell.length_a   1.000
_cell.length_b   1.000
_cell.length_c   1.000
_cell.angle_alpha   90.00
_cell.angle_beta   90.00
_cell.angle_gamma   90.00
#
_symmetry.space_group_name_H-M   'P 1'
#
loop_
_entity.id
_entity.type
_entity.pdbx_description
1 polymer ?
#
loop_
_entity_poly.entity_id
_entity_poly.type
_entity_poly.pdbx_seq_one_letter_code
_entity_poly.pdbx_strand_id
1 'polypeptide(L)'
;MPNDAWYGQLIGAHFDSHPAPEAGDVISETENAGHYILSVGQNEERRRSGWLDEWYEFKQHPRGNEKLRVLLKRDQRTSDGVREPRDQPLAWYQEFEGGRVMYTALGHFSEAWGVEWFAGIVERGILWAARREGGSSEAVSEVL
;
A
#
# COMPACT_ATOMS: atom_id res chain seq x y z
N MET A 1 16.13 7.84 -9.28
CA MET A 1 16.45 7.29 -10.61
C MET A 1 15.17 7.28 -11.46
N PRO A 2 14.86 8.32 -12.26
CA PRO A 2 13.51 8.46 -12.82
C PRO A 2 13.19 7.66 -14.11
N ASN A 3 14.18 7.03 -14.76
CA ASN A 3 14.02 6.41 -16.09
C ASN A 3 14.67 5.03 -16.22
N ASP A 4 14.95 4.34 -15.12
CA ASP A 4 15.48 2.97 -15.18
C ASP A 4 14.33 2.00 -15.49
N ALA A 5 14.38 1.36 -16.66
CA ALA A 5 13.33 0.46 -17.14
C ALA A 5 13.19 -0.82 -16.30
N TRP A 6 14.27 -1.27 -15.65
CA TRP A 6 14.21 -2.42 -14.76
C TRP A 6 13.56 -2.01 -13.42
N TYR A 7 13.97 -0.88 -12.84
CA TYR A 7 13.35 -0.35 -11.62
C TYR A 7 11.84 -0.10 -11.80
N GLY A 8 11.46 0.43 -12.96
CA GLY A 8 10.07 0.63 -13.32
C GLY A 8 9.25 -0.65 -13.33
N GLN A 9 9.84 -1.76 -13.76
CA GLN A 9 9.19 -3.08 -13.71
C GLN A 9 9.15 -3.65 -12.29
N LEU A 10 10.21 -3.47 -11.51
CA LEU A 10 10.29 -3.89 -10.10
C LEU A 10 9.20 -3.25 -9.24
N ILE A 11 9.03 -1.93 -9.34
CA ILE A 11 8.00 -1.20 -8.58
C ILE A 11 6.64 -1.30 -9.26
N GLY A 12 6.62 -1.34 -10.60
CA GLY A 12 5.42 -1.44 -11.43
C GLY A 12 4.75 -0.11 -11.75
N ALA A 13 5.28 1.02 -11.25
CA ALA A 13 4.84 2.37 -11.57
C ALA A 13 6.00 3.38 -11.47
N HIS A 14 5.84 4.55 -12.07
CA HIS A 14 6.78 5.67 -11.96
C HIS A 14 6.06 6.90 -11.44
N PHE A 15 6.60 7.51 -10.38
CA PHE A 15 6.13 8.79 -9.87
C PHE A 15 6.09 9.85 -10.98
N ASP A 16 5.04 10.66 -10.99
CA ASP A 16 4.89 11.82 -11.87
C ASP A 16 4.80 13.12 -11.07
N SER A 17 3.79 13.25 -10.22
CA SER A 17 3.53 14.47 -9.45
C SER A 17 2.65 14.20 -8.22
N HIS A 18 2.45 15.22 -7.39
CA HIS A 18 1.42 15.24 -6.35
C HIS A 18 1.00 16.69 -6.06
N PRO A 19 -0.24 16.93 -5.57
CA PRO A 19 -0.63 18.23 -5.03
C PRO A 19 0.02 18.47 -3.67
N ALA A 20 -0.24 19.63 -3.05
CA ALA A 20 0.11 19.84 -1.64
C ALA A 20 -0.53 18.73 -0.77
N PRO A 21 0.13 18.30 0.33
CA PRO A 21 -0.44 17.31 1.22
C PRO A 21 -1.83 17.72 1.71
N GLU A 22 -2.76 16.78 1.74
CA GLU A 22 -4.14 17.03 2.18
C GLU A 22 -4.73 15.80 2.87
N ALA A 23 -5.71 16.01 3.75
CA ALA A 23 -6.42 14.92 4.39
C ALA A 23 -7.34 14.20 3.39
N GLY A 24 -7.45 12.89 3.50
CA GLY A 24 -8.28 12.07 2.64
C GLY A 24 -8.54 10.69 3.22
N ASP A 25 -9.41 9.95 2.56
CA ASP A 25 -9.81 8.63 3.01
C ASP A 25 -9.04 7.56 2.23
N VAL A 26 -8.51 6.56 2.95
CA VAL A 26 -7.85 5.38 2.38
C VAL A 26 -8.79 4.19 2.54
N ILE A 27 -9.01 3.44 1.47
CA ILE A 27 -9.85 2.22 1.50
C ILE A 27 -9.10 1.01 0.96
N SER A 28 -9.42 -0.16 1.51
CA SER A 28 -8.91 -1.43 0.99
C SER A 28 -9.57 -1.79 -0.34
N GLU A 29 -8.80 -2.36 -1.26
CA GLU A 29 -9.35 -2.95 -2.48
C GLU A 29 -10.08 -4.24 -2.15
N THR A 30 -11.32 -4.38 -2.62
CA THR A 30 -12.21 -5.49 -2.25
C THR A 30 -11.60 -6.84 -2.66
N GLU A 31 -11.03 -6.90 -3.86
CA GLU A 31 -10.46 -8.12 -4.44
C GLU A 31 -9.27 -8.67 -3.63
N ASN A 32 -8.52 -7.79 -2.96
CA ASN A 32 -7.31 -8.15 -2.21
C ASN A 32 -7.44 -7.90 -0.70
N ALA A 33 -8.65 -7.61 -0.20
CA ALA A 33 -8.89 -7.26 1.19
C ALA A 33 -8.50 -8.38 2.18
N GLY A 34 -8.48 -9.64 1.73
CA GLY A 34 -8.05 -10.79 2.53
C GLY A 34 -6.54 -11.08 2.51
N HIS A 35 -5.74 -10.25 1.83
CA HIS A 35 -4.30 -10.48 1.73
C HIS A 35 -3.61 -10.29 3.10
N TYR A 36 -2.59 -11.11 3.39
CA TYR A 36 -1.86 -11.08 4.67
C TYR A 36 -1.38 -9.67 5.07
N ILE A 37 -0.92 -8.86 4.11
CA ILE A 37 -0.46 -7.49 4.34
C ILE A 37 -1.52 -6.63 5.03
N LEU A 38 -2.81 -6.85 4.75
CA LEU A 38 -3.92 -6.09 5.30
C LEU A 38 -4.49 -6.68 6.61
N SER A 39 -3.93 -7.77 7.13
CA SER A 39 -4.38 -8.40 8.38
C SER A 39 -3.84 -7.68 9.64
N VAL A 40 -3.98 -6.35 9.69
CA VAL A 40 -3.46 -5.48 10.76
C VAL A 40 -4.54 -5.18 11.78
N GLY A 41 -4.33 -5.61 13.02
CA GLY A 41 -5.35 -5.54 14.08
C GLY A 41 -6.56 -6.42 13.74
N GLN A 42 -7.25 -6.97 14.73
CA GLN A 42 -8.47 -7.76 14.48
C GLN A 42 -9.67 -6.90 14.02
N ASN A 43 -9.43 -5.65 13.63
CA ASN A 43 -10.46 -4.72 13.24
C ASN A 43 -10.68 -4.80 11.73
N GLU A 44 -11.86 -5.29 11.33
CA GLU A 44 -12.32 -5.42 9.94
C GLU A 44 -12.51 -4.07 9.23
N GLU A 45 -12.07 -2.96 9.83
CA GLU A 45 -12.28 -1.63 9.29
C GLU A 45 -11.46 -1.43 8.00
N ARG A 46 -12.16 -1.38 6.87
CA ARG A 46 -11.61 -1.27 5.52
C ARG A 46 -11.43 0.17 5.03
N ARG A 47 -11.67 1.15 5.90
CA ARG A 47 -11.60 2.59 5.61
C ARG A 47 -10.82 3.30 6.71
N ARG A 48 -9.88 4.15 6.33
CA ARG A 48 -9.12 5.03 7.22
C ARG A 48 -9.42 6.46 6.82
N SER A 49 -10.27 7.13 7.58
CA SER A 49 -10.70 8.49 7.23
C SER A 49 -9.76 9.55 7.77
N GLY A 50 -9.62 10.65 7.03
CA GLY A 50 -8.80 11.80 7.45
C GLY A 50 -7.30 11.53 7.51
N TRP A 51 -6.80 10.55 6.77
CA TRP A 51 -5.36 10.31 6.63
C TRP A 51 -4.71 11.49 5.89
N LEU A 52 -3.67 12.09 6.47
CA LEU A 52 -2.95 13.20 5.88
C LEU A 52 -1.71 12.67 5.15
N ASP A 53 -1.62 12.89 3.84
CA ASP A 53 -0.49 12.43 3.03
C ASP A 53 -0.34 13.21 1.72
N GLU A 54 0.71 12.88 0.96
CA GLU A 54 0.87 13.29 -0.42
C GLU A 54 0.23 12.26 -1.38
N TRP A 55 -0.80 12.68 -2.10
CA TRP A 55 -1.51 11.78 -3.02
C TRP A 55 -0.82 11.74 -4.38
N TYR A 56 0.05 10.74 -4.57
CA TYR A 56 0.85 10.60 -5.79
C TYR A 56 0.00 10.29 -7.03
N GLU A 57 0.40 10.92 -8.13
CA GLU A 57 0.03 10.58 -9.49
C GLU A 57 1.22 9.86 -10.15
N PHE A 58 0.92 8.93 -11.06
CA PHE A 58 1.93 8.11 -11.73
C PHE A 58 1.91 8.36 -13.23
N LYS A 59 3.09 8.31 -13.88
CA LYS A 59 3.23 8.55 -15.33
C LYS A 59 2.37 7.60 -16.16
N GLN A 60 2.17 6.39 -15.64
CA GLN A 60 1.23 5.40 -16.13
C GLN A 60 0.39 4.94 -14.95
N HIS A 61 -0.91 4.83 -15.16
CA HIS A 61 -1.82 4.38 -14.12
C HIS A 61 -1.43 2.98 -13.63
N PRO A 62 -1.26 2.73 -12.32
CA PRO A 62 -0.77 1.43 -11.82
C PRO A 62 -1.62 0.23 -12.29
N ARG A 63 -2.94 0.41 -12.46
CA ARG A 63 -3.80 -0.67 -13.01
C ARG A 63 -3.56 -1.02 -14.48
N GLY A 64 -2.82 -0.20 -15.23
CA GLY A 64 -2.36 -0.58 -16.57
C GLY A 64 -1.33 -1.72 -16.53
N ASN A 65 -0.75 -2.00 -15.36
CA ASN A 65 0.14 -3.14 -15.16
C ASN A 65 -0.63 -4.32 -14.54
N GLU A 66 -0.97 -5.30 -15.37
CA GLU A 66 -1.74 -6.48 -14.99
C GLU A 66 -1.06 -7.38 -13.95
N LYS A 67 0.23 -7.18 -13.66
CA LYS A 67 0.96 -7.90 -12.60
C LYS A 67 0.69 -7.33 -11.21
N LEU A 68 0.30 -6.05 -11.13
CA LEU A 68 0.05 -5.40 -9.85
C LEU A 68 -1.26 -5.90 -9.23
N ARG A 69 -1.23 -6.05 -7.91
CA ARG A 69 -2.41 -6.35 -7.09
C ARG A 69 -2.57 -5.22 -6.09
N VAL A 70 -3.55 -4.36 -6.34
CA VAL A 70 -3.82 -3.18 -5.52
C VAL A 70 -4.37 -3.61 -4.17
N LEU A 71 -3.78 -3.09 -3.09
CA LEU A 71 -4.17 -3.33 -1.71
C LEU A 71 -5.00 -2.17 -1.15
N LEU A 72 -4.54 -0.94 -1.40
CA LEU A 72 -5.15 0.29 -0.89
C LEU A 72 -5.35 1.29 -2.03
N LYS A 73 -6.41 2.07 -1.97
CA LYS A 73 -6.68 3.20 -2.87
C LYS A 73 -7.29 4.37 -2.12
N ARG A 74 -7.17 5.58 -2.67
CA ARG A 74 -7.85 6.76 -2.11
C ARG A 74 -9.34 6.67 -2.42
N ASP A 75 -10.18 6.98 -1.44
CA ASP A 75 -11.62 7.15 -1.66
C ASP A 75 -11.91 8.59 -2.11
N GLN A 76 -11.98 8.80 -3.42
CA GLN A 76 -12.28 10.11 -4.01
C GLN A 76 -13.78 10.27 -4.32
N ARG A 77 -14.66 9.96 -3.35
CA ARG A 77 -16.08 10.30 -3.46
C ARG A 77 -16.24 11.81 -3.43
N THR A 78 -16.73 12.42 -4.51
CA THR A 78 -17.09 13.83 -4.50
C THR A 78 -18.40 14.05 -3.76
N SER A 79 -18.52 15.17 -3.04
CA SER A 79 -19.67 15.57 -2.20
C SER A 79 -21.04 15.48 -2.88
N ASP A 80 -21.08 15.46 -4.21
CA ASP A 80 -22.31 15.49 -5.00
C ASP A 80 -22.64 14.13 -5.64
N GLY A 81 -21.82 13.09 -5.42
CA GLY A 81 -22.03 11.74 -5.96
C GLY A 81 -21.93 11.61 -7.49
N VAL A 82 -21.59 12.68 -8.22
CA VAL A 82 -21.72 12.78 -9.69
C VAL A 82 -20.38 12.61 -10.43
N ARG A 83 -19.23 12.70 -9.76
CA ARG A 83 -17.93 12.49 -10.41
C ARG A 83 -17.50 11.03 -10.24
N GLU A 84 -17.12 10.41 -11.36
CA GLU A 84 -16.49 9.08 -11.38
C GLU A 84 -15.44 8.99 -10.25
N PRO A 85 -15.49 7.96 -9.39
CA PRO A 85 -14.44 7.74 -8.41
C PRO A 85 -13.14 7.62 -9.18
N ARG A 86 -12.27 8.62 -9.03
CA ARG A 86 -10.90 8.55 -9.53
C ARG A 86 -10.23 7.45 -8.71
N ASP A 87 -10.06 6.34 -9.39
CA ASP A 87 -9.33 5.21 -8.86
C ASP A 87 -7.86 5.62 -8.71
N GLN A 88 -7.41 5.76 -7.46
CA GLN A 88 -6.04 6.19 -7.16
C GLN A 88 -5.38 5.13 -6.27
N PRO A 89 -4.70 4.13 -6.87
CA PRO A 89 -3.96 3.12 -6.12
C PRO A 89 -2.86 3.75 -5.26
N LEU A 90 -2.82 3.38 -3.98
CA LEU A 90 -1.88 3.91 -2.98
C LEU A 90 -0.87 2.86 -2.53
N ALA A 91 -1.28 1.59 -2.49
CA ALA A 91 -0.39 0.49 -2.15
C ALA A 91 -0.75 -0.74 -2.97
N TRP A 92 0.26 -1.54 -3.33
CA TRP A 92 0.10 -2.75 -4.11
C TRP A 92 1.24 -3.73 -3.86
N TYR A 93 1.08 -4.94 -4.37
CA TYR A 93 2.15 -5.92 -4.43
C TYR A 93 2.25 -6.56 -5.81
N GLN A 94 3.40 -7.19 -6.07
CA GLN A 94 3.60 -8.11 -7.19
C GLN A 94 4.73 -9.11 -6.87
N GLU A 95 4.79 -10.17 -7.66
CA GLU A 95 5.99 -11.01 -7.75
C GLU A 95 6.79 -10.58 -8.99
N PHE A 96 8.09 -10.38 -8.81
CA PHE A 96 8.99 -9.89 -9.86
C PHE A 96 10.33 -10.63 -9.77
N GLU A 97 10.73 -11.31 -10.85
CA GLU A 97 11.98 -12.08 -10.95
C GLU A 97 12.21 -13.06 -9.78
N GLY A 98 11.15 -13.71 -9.30
CA GLY A 98 11.18 -14.65 -8.18
C GLY A 98 11.14 -14.00 -6.78
N GLY A 99 11.29 -12.67 -6.72
CA GLY A 99 11.09 -11.86 -5.53
C GLY A 99 9.65 -11.43 -5.33
N ARG A 100 9.37 -10.91 -4.13
CA ARG A 100 8.10 -10.32 -3.73
C ARG A 100 8.32 -8.84 -3.43
N VAL A 101 7.50 -7.98 -4.04
CA VAL A 101 7.60 -6.52 -3.88
C VAL A 101 6.28 -6.00 -3.32
N MET A 102 6.36 -5.22 -2.26
CA MET A 102 5.27 -4.41 -1.74
C MET A 102 5.67 -2.94 -1.91
N TYR A 103 4.74 -2.13 -2.40
CA TYR A 103 4.89 -0.69 -2.53
C TYR A 103 3.77 0.02 -1.77
N THR A 104 4.11 1.13 -1.13
CA THR A 104 3.17 2.09 -0.56
C THR A 104 3.61 3.51 -0.94
N ALA A 105 2.66 4.32 -1.41
CA ALA A 105 2.81 5.76 -1.60
C ALA A 105 2.51 6.56 -0.32
N LEU A 106 2.06 5.88 0.74
CA LEU A 106 1.72 6.49 2.02
C LEU A 106 2.94 6.55 2.96
N GLY A 107 2.87 7.45 3.94
CA GLY A 107 3.85 7.57 5.02
C GLY A 107 4.73 8.80 4.94
N HIS A 108 4.29 9.87 4.26
CA HIS A 108 5.04 11.12 4.13
C HIS A 108 5.40 11.74 5.49
N PHE A 109 4.45 11.75 6.43
CA PHE A 109 4.62 12.37 7.75
C PHE A 109 5.11 11.36 8.79
N SER A 110 5.97 11.81 9.71
CA SER A 110 6.52 10.97 10.78
C SER A 110 5.43 10.36 11.69
N GLU A 111 4.34 11.09 11.85
CA GLU A 111 3.17 10.76 12.65
C GLU A 111 2.47 9.50 12.13
N ALA A 112 2.52 9.25 10.81
CA ALA A 112 1.98 8.05 10.20
C ALA A 112 2.57 6.77 10.82
N TRP A 113 3.86 6.80 11.17
CA TRP A 113 4.59 5.65 11.71
C TRP A 113 4.21 5.32 13.16
N GLY A 114 3.55 6.24 13.86
CA GLY A 114 2.94 5.99 15.17
C GLY A 114 1.53 5.39 15.07
N VAL A 115 0.95 5.31 13.87
CA VAL A 115 -0.42 4.78 13.66
C VAL A 115 -0.35 3.28 13.42
N GLU A 116 -0.99 2.52 14.30
CA GLU A 116 -0.92 1.04 14.33
C GLU A 116 -1.24 0.39 12.97
N TRP A 117 -2.31 0.84 12.30
CA TRP A 117 -2.69 0.22 11.03
C TRP A 117 -1.62 0.43 9.94
N PHE A 118 -0.98 1.60 9.90
CA PHE A 118 0.01 1.93 8.88
C PHE A 118 1.34 1.22 9.17
N ALA A 119 1.82 1.31 10.41
CA ALA A 119 3.02 0.57 10.84
C ALA A 119 2.86 -0.93 10.59
N GLY A 120 1.69 -1.49 10.88
CA GLY A 120 1.41 -2.91 10.69
C GLY A 120 1.36 -3.35 9.22
N ILE A 121 0.86 -2.53 8.27
CA ILE A 121 0.92 -2.91 6.85
C ILE A 121 2.35 -2.92 6.34
N VAL A 122 3.21 -2.02 6.85
CA VAL A 122 4.63 -1.97 6.46
C VAL A 122 5.36 -3.18 7.03
N GLU A 123 5.18 -3.49 8.31
CA GLU A 123 5.73 -4.68 8.95
C GLU A 123 5.32 -5.96 8.19
N ARG A 124 4.03 -6.12 7.93
CA ARG A 124 3.51 -7.30 7.21
C ARG A 124 3.95 -7.32 5.76
N GLY A 125 4.11 -6.16 5.12
CA GLY A 125 4.72 -6.02 3.80
C GLY A 125 6.15 -6.57 3.78
N ILE A 126 6.96 -6.21 4.76
CA ILE A 126 8.34 -6.71 4.95
C ILE A 126 8.32 -8.23 5.18
N LEU A 127 7.49 -8.72 6.09
CA LEU A 127 7.39 -10.15 6.39
C LEU A 127 6.94 -10.96 5.17
N TRP A 128 5.94 -10.47 4.43
CA TRP A 128 5.46 -11.10 3.21
C TRP A 128 6.53 -11.13 2.12
N ALA A 129 7.25 -10.02 1.93
CA ALA A 129 8.36 -9.94 0.98
C ALA A 129 9.49 -10.93 1.33
N ALA A 130 9.75 -11.10 2.63
CA ALA A 130 10.73 -12.05 3.16
C ALA A 130 10.24 -13.51 3.23
N ARG A 131 8.99 -13.80 2.83
CA ARG A 131 8.34 -15.12 2.96
C ARG A 131 8.27 -15.62 4.41
N ARG A 132 8.01 -14.70 5.34
CA ARG A 132 7.88 -14.94 6.79
C ARG A 132 6.47 -14.68 7.31
N GLU A 133 5.47 -14.59 6.44
CA GLU A 133 4.07 -14.55 6.85
C GLU A 133 3.72 -15.74 7.75
N GLY A 134 3.01 -15.48 8.86
CA GLY A 134 2.62 -16.54 9.81
C GLY A 134 3.71 -16.97 10.81
N GLY A 135 4.92 -16.41 10.73
CA GLY A 135 5.90 -16.54 11.80
C GLY A 135 5.45 -15.73 13.02
N SER A 136 4.84 -16.38 14.00
CA SER A 136 4.75 -15.83 15.35
C SER A 136 6.17 -15.57 15.87
N SER A 137 6.31 -14.58 16.75
CA SER A 137 7.45 -14.53 17.66
C SER A 137 7.36 -15.71 18.65
N GLU A 138 7.47 -16.93 18.16
CA GLU A 138 7.80 -18.07 19.02
C GLU A 138 9.23 -17.83 19.49
N ALA A 139 9.36 -17.77 20.80
CA ALA A 139 10.57 -17.45 21.53
C ALA A 139 11.76 -18.26 20.99
N VAL A 140 12.91 -17.60 20.91
CA VAL A 140 14.20 -18.29 20.99
C VAL A 140 14.29 -18.83 22.43
N SER A 141 13.67 -19.97 22.67
CA SER A 141 13.80 -20.78 23.87
C SER A 141 14.46 -22.09 23.47
N GLU A 142 15.40 -22.50 24.29
CA GLU A 142 16.35 -23.63 24.14
C GLU A 142 17.50 -23.31 23.18
N VAL A 143 18.78 -23.33 23.59
CA VAL A 143 19.45 -24.34 24.42
C VAL A 143 20.59 -23.70 25.24
N LEU A 144 20.55 -23.83 26.56
CA LEU A 144 21.71 -24.08 27.44
C LEU A 144 21.29 -25.05 28.54
#